data_AF-A0A7W7SZH7-F1
#
_entry.id   AF-A0A7W7SZH7-F1
#
_cell.length_a   1.000
_cell.length_b   1.000
_cell.length_c   1.000
_cell.angle_alpha   90.00
_cell.angle_beta   90.00
_cell.angle_gamma   90.00
#
_symmetry.space_group_name_H-M   'P 1'
#
loop_
_entity.id
_entity.type
_entity.pdbx_description
1 polymer ?
#
loop_
_entity_poly.entity_id
_entity_poly.type
_entity_poly.pdbx_seq_one_letter_code
_entity_poly.pdbx_strand_id
1 'polypeptide(L)'
;MNEMFAREKRRLADKYADYDTAKTKAAELDRLQEASATELEKAVKAADAAARADVTAKTNARLVGAEVKAAAAHAGFNDPGDAVIQLGAQIAGVKVGDDGQVDEDAVKALVAELAQAKPYLVKQADARQQPLPGQGLHQPSRTAGSDEGKAEAARRFGKPPARP
;
A
#
# COMPACT_ATOMS: atom_id res chain seq x y z
N MET A 1 -74.79 43.58 -19.91
CA MET A 1 -73.37 43.92 -19.65
C MET A 1 -72.58 42.78 -19.01
N ASN A 2 -73.16 41.95 -18.12
CA ASN A 2 -72.46 40.85 -17.45
C ASN A 2 -72.01 39.67 -18.35
N GLU A 3 -72.71 39.37 -19.45
CA GLU A 3 -72.37 38.20 -20.29
C GLU A 3 -71.12 38.40 -21.16
N MET A 4 -70.81 39.63 -21.57
CA MET A 4 -69.65 39.94 -22.40
C MET A 4 -68.35 39.76 -21.60
N PHE A 5 -68.34 40.26 -20.35
CA PHE A 5 -67.24 40.05 -19.40
C PHE A 5 -67.02 38.58 -19.05
N ALA A 6 -68.08 37.77 -18.98
CA ALA A 6 -67.96 36.33 -18.74
C ALA A 6 -67.30 35.59 -19.93
N ARG A 7 -67.60 35.99 -21.17
CA ARG A 7 -66.97 35.41 -22.38
C ARG A 7 -65.50 35.80 -22.51
N GLU A 8 -65.16 37.05 -22.18
CA GLU A 8 -63.76 37.50 -22.18
C GLU A 8 -62.94 36.79 -21.09
N LYS A 9 -63.49 36.62 -19.88
CA LYS A 9 -62.83 35.85 -18.83
C LYS A 9 -62.59 34.39 -19.21
N ARG A 10 -63.55 33.71 -19.87
CA ARG A 10 -63.33 32.35 -20.37
C ARG A 10 -62.27 32.30 -21.45
N ARG A 11 -62.28 33.20 -22.44
CA ARG A 11 -61.25 33.26 -23.47
C ARG A 11 -59.85 33.55 -22.92
N LEU A 12 -59.74 34.37 -21.89
CA LEU A 12 -58.46 34.59 -21.21
C LEU A 12 -58.05 33.34 -20.43
N ALA A 13 -58.95 32.73 -19.67
CA ALA A 13 -58.67 31.50 -18.94
C ALA A 13 -58.20 30.37 -19.88
N ASP A 14 -58.85 30.18 -21.02
CA ASP A 14 -58.47 29.16 -22.02
C ASP A 14 -57.09 29.45 -22.64
N LYS A 15 -56.75 30.73 -22.86
CA LYS A 15 -55.44 31.15 -23.39
C LYS A 15 -54.30 31.02 -22.39
N TYR A 16 -54.58 31.13 -21.09
CA TYR A 16 -53.57 31.05 -20.02
C TYR A 16 -53.56 29.69 -19.31
N ALA A 17 -54.49 28.78 -19.62
CA ALA A 17 -54.50 27.42 -19.08
C ALA A 17 -53.19 26.66 -19.38
N ASP A 18 -52.62 26.84 -20.58
CA ASP A 18 -51.32 26.28 -20.96
C ASP A 18 -50.16 26.89 -20.17
N TYR A 19 -50.29 28.14 -19.75
CA TYR A 19 -49.28 28.82 -18.95
C TYR A 19 -49.24 28.29 -17.52
N ASP A 20 -50.41 28.05 -16.91
CA ASP A 20 -50.50 27.45 -15.58
C ASP A 20 -49.96 26.02 -15.58
N THR A 21 -50.22 25.23 -16.62
CA THR A 21 -49.67 23.86 -16.74
C THR A 21 -48.17 23.85 -17.02
N ALA A 22 -47.64 24.81 -17.78
CA ALA A 22 -46.20 24.97 -17.97
C ALA A 22 -45.51 25.36 -16.65
N LYS A 23 -46.13 26.25 -15.87
CA LYS A 23 -45.61 26.69 -14.58
C LYS A 23 -45.58 25.57 -13.54
N THR A 24 -46.61 24.71 -13.49
CA THR A 24 -46.62 23.57 -12.57
C THR A 24 -45.56 22.54 -12.93
N LYS A 25 -45.39 22.23 -14.22
CA LYS A 25 -44.33 21.32 -14.69
C LYS A 25 -42.93 21.86 -14.44
N ALA A 26 -42.71 23.16 -14.63
CA ALA A 26 -41.42 23.79 -14.30
C ALA A 26 -41.13 23.67 -12.80
N ALA A 27 -42.10 23.98 -11.94
CA ALA A 27 -41.94 23.84 -10.49
C ALA A 27 -41.72 22.38 -10.04
N GLU A 28 -42.29 21.41 -10.75
CA GLU A 28 -42.07 19.99 -10.46
C GLU A 28 -40.68 19.52 -10.91
N LEU A 29 -40.20 19.99 -12.07
CA LEU A 29 -38.83 19.75 -12.54
C LEU A 29 -37.80 20.36 -11.60
N ASP A 30 -38.00 21.59 -11.15
CA ASP A 30 -37.10 22.25 -10.20
C ASP A 30 -37.03 21.46 -8.88
N ARG A 31 -38.19 21.02 -8.35
CA ARG A 31 -38.22 20.16 -7.14
C ARG A 31 -37.54 18.82 -7.34
N LEU A 32 -37.73 18.18 -8.49
CA LEU A 32 -37.07 16.92 -8.82
C LEU A 32 -35.56 17.11 -8.96
N GLN A 33 -35.12 18.21 -9.59
CA GLN A 33 -33.70 18.53 -9.71
C GLN A 33 -33.06 18.84 -8.35
N GLU A 34 -33.74 19.61 -7.50
CA GLU A 34 -33.28 19.88 -6.12
C GLU A 34 -33.21 18.58 -5.30
N ALA A 35 -34.26 17.75 -5.32
CA ALA A 35 -34.27 16.47 -4.63
C ALA A 35 -33.15 15.54 -5.14
N SER A 36 -33.03 15.40 -6.46
CA SER A 36 -31.99 14.57 -7.10
C SER A 36 -30.59 15.08 -6.82
N ALA A 37 -30.38 16.40 -6.82
CA ALA A 37 -29.08 17.00 -6.50
C ALA A 37 -28.68 16.68 -5.06
N THR A 38 -29.59 16.79 -4.10
CA THR A 38 -29.31 16.44 -2.70
C THR A 38 -29.07 14.95 -2.50
N GLU A 39 -29.76 14.07 -3.24
CA GLU A 39 -29.51 12.63 -3.22
C GLU A 39 -28.18 12.28 -3.88
N LEU A 40 -27.84 12.92 -5.00
CA LEU A 40 -26.59 12.73 -5.71
C LEU A 40 -25.40 13.20 -4.87
N GLU A 41 -25.51 14.33 -4.17
CA GLU A 41 -24.49 14.78 -3.22
C GLU A 41 -24.28 13.79 -2.07
N LYS A 42 -25.36 13.21 -1.52
CA LYS A 42 -25.27 12.16 -0.50
C LYS A 42 -24.63 10.89 -1.07
N ALA A 43 -25.00 10.51 -2.28
CA ALA A 43 -24.44 9.34 -2.96
C ALA A 43 -22.94 9.51 -3.25
N VAL A 44 -22.52 10.68 -3.72
CA VAL A 44 -21.11 11.01 -3.94
C VAL A 44 -20.33 10.99 -2.63
N LYS A 45 -20.84 11.62 -1.56
CA LYS A 45 -20.19 11.58 -0.23
C LYS A 45 -20.07 10.15 0.31
N ALA A 46 -21.10 9.33 0.13
CA ALA A 46 -21.07 7.93 0.53
C ALA A 46 -20.04 7.12 -0.29
N ALA A 47 -19.99 7.35 -1.60
CA ALA A 47 -19.02 6.73 -2.49
C ALA A 47 -17.58 7.13 -2.15
N ASP A 48 -17.33 8.41 -1.86
CA ASP A 48 -16.02 8.91 -1.44
C ASP A 48 -15.59 8.31 -0.10
N ALA A 49 -16.51 8.19 0.86
CA ALA A 49 -16.23 7.58 2.16
C ALA A 49 -15.88 6.09 2.01
N ALA A 50 -16.65 5.36 1.20
CA ALA A 50 -16.39 3.95 0.90
C ALA A 50 -15.04 3.77 0.18
N ALA A 51 -14.76 4.59 -0.82
CA ALA A 51 -13.50 4.55 -1.56
C ALA A 51 -12.30 4.82 -0.64
N ARG A 52 -12.40 5.82 0.25
CA ARG A 52 -11.35 6.11 1.24
C ARG A 52 -11.15 4.94 2.20
N ALA A 53 -12.23 4.36 2.72
CA ALA A 53 -12.13 3.20 3.61
C ALA A 53 -11.43 2.01 2.94
N ASP A 54 -11.78 1.70 1.69
CA ASP A 54 -11.16 0.63 0.91
C ASP A 54 -9.66 0.88 0.64
N VAL A 55 -9.31 2.12 0.27
CA VAL A 55 -7.92 2.51 0.02
C VAL A 55 -7.10 2.43 1.30
N THR A 56 -7.62 2.95 2.42
CA THR A 56 -6.97 2.87 3.73
C THR A 56 -6.78 1.41 4.16
N ALA A 57 -7.81 0.57 4.05
CA ALA A 57 -7.71 -0.84 4.41
C ALA A 57 -6.63 -1.58 3.58
N LYS A 58 -6.61 -1.36 2.25
CA LYS A 58 -5.60 -1.95 1.36
C LYS A 58 -4.18 -1.43 1.68
N THR A 59 -4.05 -0.17 2.04
CA THR A 59 -2.76 0.44 2.37
C THR A 59 -2.24 -0.08 3.71
N ASN A 60 -3.10 -0.13 4.72
CA ASN A 60 -2.77 -0.68 6.04
C ASN A 60 -2.35 -2.16 5.92
N ALA A 61 -3.08 -2.98 5.16
CA ALA A 61 -2.69 -4.37 4.92
C ALA A 61 -1.29 -4.49 4.27
N ARG A 62 -0.95 -3.60 3.34
CA ARG A 62 0.39 -3.55 2.72
C ARG A 62 1.46 -3.09 3.70
N LEU A 63 1.17 -2.09 4.54
CA LEU A 63 2.08 -1.58 5.57
C LEU A 63 2.41 -2.68 6.58
N VAL A 64 1.40 -3.32 7.17
CA VAL A 64 1.62 -4.41 8.12
C VAL A 64 2.38 -5.56 7.45
N GLY A 65 2.04 -5.92 6.21
CA GLY A 65 2.77 -6.95 5.47
C GLY A 65 4.24 -6.59 5.21
N ALA A 66 4.55 -5.31 4.97
CA ALA A 66 5.93 -4.84 4.81
C ALA A 66 6.69 -4.89 6.14
N GLU A 67 6.05 -4.50 7.25
CA GLU A 67 6.64 -4.54 8.58
C GLU A 67 6.94 -5.99 9.01
N VAL A 68 6.01 -6.92 8.77
CA VAL A 68 6.22 -8.36 9.00
C VAL A 68 7.43 -8.87 8.20
N LYS A 69 7.56 -8.49 6.93
CA LYS A 69 8.74 -8.87 6.12
C LYS A 69 10.02 -8.30 6.69
N ALA A 70 10.02 -7.04 7.13
CA ALA A 70 11.19 -6.41 7.74
C ALA A 70 11.59 -7.11 9.04
N ALA A 71 10.63 -7.38 9.92
CA ALA A 71 10.82 -8.10 11.16
C ALA A 71 11.31 -9.55 10.91
N ALA A 72 10.73 -10.26 9.93
CA ALA A 72 11.16 -11.61 9.56
C ALA A 72 12.58 -11.64 8.97
N ALA A 73 12.94 -10.65 8.15
CA ALA A 73 14.30 -10.51 7.65
C ALA A 73 15.30 -10.28 8.80
N HIS A 74 14.93 -9.43 9.78
CA HIS A 74 15.74 -9.20 10.98
C HIS A 74 15.88 -10.46 11.85
N ALA A 75 14.80 -11.25 11.98
CA ALA A 75 14.79 -12.51 12.72
C ALA A 75 15.52 -13.66 12.00
N GLY A 76 16.06 -13.43 10.79
CA GLY A 76 16.87 -14.41 10.08
C GLY A 76 16.07 -15.46 9.32
N PHE A 77 14.84 -15.15 8.90
CA PHE A 77 14.06 -16.06 8.06
C PHE A 77 14.79 -16.37 6.74
N ASN A 78 14.63 -17.60 6.25
CA ASN A 78 15.15 -18.05 4.95
C ASN A 78 14.51 -17.23 3.81
N ASP A 79 13.18 -17.12 3.84
CA ASP A 79 12.39 -16.22 2.98
C ASP A 79 11.50 -15.32 3.87
N PRO A 80 11.73 -14.00 3.89
CA PRO A 80 10.86 -13.06 4.60
C PRO A 80 9.43 -13.02 4.06
N GLY A 81 9.20 -13.38 2.79
CA GLY A 81 7.88 -13.45 2.16
C GLY A 81 7.00 -14.55 2.74
N ASP A 82 7.60 -15.68 3.11
CA ASP A 82 6.88 -16.79 3.73
C ASP A 82 6.26 -16.40 5.07
N ALA A 83 6.91 -15.54 5.85
CA ALA A 83 6.36 -15.08 7.12
C ALA A 83 5.00 -14.40 6.97
N VAL A 84 4.80 -13.63 5.88
CA VAL A 84 3.52 -12.96 5.59
C VAL A 84 2.44 -13.99 5.24
N ILE A 85 2.78 -15.00 4.43
CA ILE A 85 1.85 -16.05 4.04
C ILE A 85 1.43 -16.89 5.26
N GLN A 86 2.39 -17.21 6.14
CA GLN A 86 2.17 -18.07 7.30
C GLN A 86 1.37 -17.38 8.41
N LEU A 87 1.62 -16.08 8.66
CA LEU A 87 0.85 -15.31 9.65
C LEU A 87 -0.55 -14.97 9.12
N GLY A 88 -0.73 -14.72 7.82
CA GLY A 88 -2.02 -14.62 7.14
C GLY A 88 -3.12 -13.88 7.90
N ALA A 89 -3.99 -14.63 8.58
CA ALA A 89 -5.11 -14.11 9.37
C ALA A 89 -4.69 -13.35 10.64
N GLN A 90 -3.55 -13.68 11.25
CA GLN A 90 -3.04 -13.03 12.45
C GLN A 90 -2.57 -11.60 12.16
N ILE A 91 -2.11 -11.33 10.94
CA ILE A 91 -1.68 -10.01 10.47
C ILE A 91 -2.84 -9.02 10.45
N ALA A 92 -4.07 -9.49 10.17
CA ALA A 92 -5.27 -8.65 10.16
C ALA A 92 -5.66 -8.14 11.55
N GLY A 93 -5.16 -8.76 12.62
CA GLY A 93 -5.37 -8.31 14.00
C GLY A 93 -4.39 -7.23 14.47
N VAL A 94 -3.33 -6.95 13.69
CA VAL A 94 -2.32 -5.93 14.03
C VAL A 94 -2.92 -4.54 13.83
N LYS A 95 -2.88 -3.73 14.89
CA LYS A 95 -3.39 -2.37 14.84
C LYS A 95 -2.43 -1.47 14.07
N VAL A 96 -3.01 -0.60 13.25
CA VAL A 96 -2.31 0.51 12.58
C VAL A 96 -2.87 1.79 13.17
N GLY A 97 -1.99 2.66 13.66
CA GLY A 97 -2.34 3.98 14.18
C GLY A 97 -2.86 4.91 13.08
N ASP A 98 -3.49 6.02 13.49
CA ASP A 98 -4.04 7.02 12.57
C ASP A 98 -2.95 7.73 11.74
N ASP A 99 -1.69 7.64 12.17
CA ASP A 99 -0.50 8.13 11.48
C ASP A 99 0.15 7.09 10.54
N GLY A 100 -0.43 5.89 10.45
CA GLY A 100 0.11 4.79 9.65
C GLY A 100 1.20 3.98 10.36
N GLN A 101 1.45 4.22 11.66
CA GLN A 101 2.39 3.41 12.43
C GLN A 101 1.79 2.04 12.75
N VAL A 102 2.55 1.00 12.45
CA VAL A 102 2.19 -0.39 12.80
C VAL A 102 2.70 -0.67 14.21
N ASP A 103 1.95 -1.44 15.00
CA ASP A 103 2.42 -1.94 16.29
C ASP A 103 3.61 -2.90 16.09
N GLU A 104 4.83 -2.35 16.12
CA GLU A 104 6.07 -3.09 15.89
C GLU A 104 6.27 -4.21 16.92
N ASP A 105 5.89 -3.99 18.17
CA ASP A 105 6.09 -4.94 19.25
C ASP A 105 5.17 -6.16 19.06
N ALA A 106 3.92 -5.93 18.66
CA ALA A 106 3.01 -7.00 18.28
C ALA A 106 3.53 -7.79 17.06
N VAL A 107 4.08 -7.11 16.05
CA VAL A 107 4.67 -7.77 14.87
C VAL A 107 5.89 -8.61 15.26
N LYS A 108 6.80 -8.07 16.08
CA LYS A 108 7.99 -8.79 16.57
C LYS A 108 7.60 -10.03 17.37
N ALA A 109 6.59 -9.92 18.24
CA ALA A 109 6.08 -11.05 19.01
C ALA A 109 5.52 -12.16 18.09
N LEU A 110 4.70 -11.80 17.10
CA LEU A 110 4.15 -12.76 16.13
C LEU A 110 5.24 -13.45 15.30
N VAL A 111 6.24 -12.69 14.85
CA VAL A 111 7.37 -13.24 14.08
C VAL A 111 8.23 -14.17 14.94
N ALA A 112 8.46 -13.82 16.21
CA ALA A 112 9.18 -14.66 17.15
C ALA A 112 8.43 -15.96 17.47
N GLU A 113 7.10 -15.88 17.68
CA GLU A 113 6.25 -17.05 17.86
C GLU A 113 6.27 -17.95 16.62
N LEU A 114 6.20 -17.36 15.41
CA LEU A 114 6.31 -18.11 14.16
C LEU A 114 7.67 -18.80 14.02
N ALA A 115 8.76 -18.12 14.37
CA ALA A 115 10.10 -18.68 14.36
C ALA A 115 10.22 -19.90 15.30
N GLN A 116 9.59 -19.83 16.47
CA GLN A 116 9.57 -20.93 17.44
C GLN A 116 8.69 -22.10 16.99
N ALA A 117 7.49 -21.80 16.46
CA ALA A 117 6.54 -22.81 16.00
C ALA A 117 7.04 -23.52 14.73
N LYS A 118 7.77 -22.82 13.87
CA LYS A 118 8.29 -23.31 12.59
C LYS A 118 9.77 -23.00 12.44
N PRO A 119 10.65 -23.70 13.19
CA PRO A 119 12.10 -23.41 13.17
C PRO A 119 12.75 -23.58 11.79
N TYR A 120 12.16 -24.39 10.91
CA TYR A 120 12.62 -24.60 9.53
C TYR A 120 12.48 -23.34 8.65
N LEU A 121 11.70 -22.34 9.06
CA LEU A 121 11.58 -21.07 8.35
C LEU A 121 12.76 -20.14 8.64
N VAL A 122 13.48 -20.37 9.73
CA VAL A 122 14.63 -19.55 10.15
C VAL A 122 15.92 -20.22 9.68
N LYS A 123 16.89 -19.40 9.27
CA LYS A 123 18.24 -19.86 8.98
C LYS A 123 18.79 -20.49 10.26
N GLN A 124 19.02 -21.79 10.23
CA GLN A 124 19.84 -22.41 11.25
C GLN A 124 21.23 -21.81 11.11
N ALA A 125 21.78 -21.30 12.21
CA ALA A 125 23.15 -20.80 12.22
C ALA A 125 24.02 -21.91 11.65
N ASP A 126 24.63 -21.65 10.48
CA ASP A 126 25.43 -22.63 9.77
C ASP A 126 26.36 -23.29 10.78
N ALA A 127 26.19 -24.59 10.98
CA ALA A 127 27.28 -25.43 11.40
C ALA A 127 28.36 -25.16 10.35
N ARG A 128 29.32 -24.28 10.72
CA ARG A 128 30.42 -23.80 9.87
C ARG A 128 30.74 -24.90 8.89
N GLN A 129 30.49 -24.66 7.59
CA GLN A 129 30.69 -25.65 6.55
C GLN A 129 32.05 -26.29 6.80
N GLN A 130 32.04 -27.48 7.42
CA GLN A 130 33.29 -28.15 7.69
C GLN A 130 33.74 -28.61 6.32
N PRO A 131 34.94 -28.21 5.88
CA PRO A 131 35.44 -28.70 4.60
C PRO A 131 35.35 -30.22 4.61
N LEU A 132 34.88 -30.81 3.50
CA LEU A 132 34.84 -32.26 3.37
C LEU A 132 36.23 -32.83 3.69
N PRO A 133 36.32 -33.99 4.36
CA PRO A 133 37.62 -34.60 4.64
C PRO A 133 38.43 -34.77 3.35
N GLY A 134 39.54 -34.04 3.23
CA GLY A 134 40.42 -34.06 2.04
C GLY A 134 40.37 -32.80 1.15
N GLN A 135 39.39 -31.90 1.34
CA GLN A 135 39.41 -30.57 0.72
C GLN A 135 40.04 -29.58 1.69
N GLY A 136 41.34 -29.29 1.53
CA GLY A 136 41.97 -28.19 2.26
C GLY A 136 41.21 -26.89 2.03
N LEU A 137 41.16 -26.01 3.04
CA LEU A 137 40.63 -24.65 2.90
C LEU A 137 41.37 -23.97 1.73
N HIS A 138 40.72 -23.83 0.59
CA HIS A 138 41.13 -22.85 -0.40
C HIS A 138 40.74 -21.49 0.18
N GLN A 139 41.65 -20.96 0.98
CA GLN A 139 41.62 -19.57 1.37
C GLN A 139 41.56 -18.78 0.07
N PRO A 140 40.52 -17.95 -0.17
CA PRO A 140 40.58 -17.03 -1.29
C PRO A 140 41.86 -16.24 -1.06
N SER A 141 42.78 -16.30 -2.02
CA SER A 141 44.02 -15.56 -1.97
C SER A 141 43.65 -14.08 -1.93
N ARG A 142 43.49 -13.55 -0.70
CA ARG A 142 43.83 -12.15 -0.44
C ARG A 142 45.22 -12.03 -1.02
N THR A 143 45.33 -11.19 -2.04
CA THR A 143 46.56 -10.88 -2.75
C THR A 143 47.59 -10.37 -1.75
N ALA A 144 48.26 -11.31 -1.07
CA ALA A 144 49.51 -11.11 -0.37
C ALA A 144 50.61 -11.01 -1.43
N GLY A 145 50.48 -9.99 -2.26
CA GLY A 145 51.45 -9.59 -3.28
C GLY A 145 51.75 -8.11 -3.14
N SER A 146 51.58 -7.52 -1.96
CA SER A 146 51.74 -6.08 -1.80
C SER A 146 53.18 -5.64 -1.63
N ASP A 147 54.09 -6.47 -1.10
CA ASP A 147 55.43 -5.98 -0.73
C ASP A 147 56.57 -6.80 -1.35
N GLU A 148 56.51 -8.14 -1.28
CA GLU A 148 57.50 -9.01 -1.95
C GLU A 148 57.36 -8.97 -3.47
N GLY A 149 56.12 -8.99 -3.97
CA GLY A 149 55.83 -8.83 -5.40
C GLY A 149 56.24 -7.46 -5.95
N LYS A 150 56.10 -6.39 -5.13
CA LYS A 150 56.57 -5.04 -5.51
C LYS A 150 58.10 -4.94 -5.46
N ALA A 151 58.76 -5.59 -4.51
CA ALA A 151 60.21 -5.62 -4.42
C ALA A 151 60.85 -6.39 -5.59
N GLU A 152 60.25 -7.53 -5.97
CA GLU A 152 60.71 -8.33 -7.12
C GLU A 152 60.43 -7.63 -8.45
N ALA A 153 59.27 -6.97 -8.59
CA ALA A 153 58.96 -6.16 -9.77
C ALA A 153 59.88 -4.94 -9.91
N ALA A 154 60.26 -4.28 -8.80
CA ALA A 154 61.21 -3.17 -8.82
C ALA A 154 62.63 -3.61 -9.21
N ARG A 155 63.03 -4.84 -8.86
CA ARG A 155 64.32 -5.43 -9.25
C ARG A 155 64.37 -5.84 -10.72
N ARG A 156 63.26 -6.37 -11.27
CA ARG A 156 63.18 -6.83 -12.67
C ARG A 156 62.86 -5.73 -13.69
N PHE A 157 62.03 -4.77 -13.33
CA PHE A 157 61.46 -3.80 -14.29
C PHE A 157 61.74 -2.33 -13.93
N GLY A 158 62.47 -2.07 -12.83
CA GLY A 158 62.71 -0.72 -12.34
C GLY A 158 61.47 -0.10 -11.69
N LYS A 159 61.69 0.89 -10.80
CA LYS A 159 60.60 1.58 -10.10
C LYS A 159 59.80 2.42 -11.12
N PRO A 160 58.47 2.23 -11.25
CA PRO A 160 57.68 3.03 -12.19
C PRO A 160 57.73 4.51 -11.77
N PRO A 161 57.87 5.45 -12.73
CA PRO A 161 57.89 6.86 -12.41
C PRO A 161 56.56 7.27 -11.78
N ALA A 162 56.63 8.10 -10.74
CA ALA A 162 55.46 8.72 -10.15
C ALA A 162 54.73 9.52 -11.25
N ARG A 163 53.46 9.18 -11.50
CA ARG A 163 52.61 9.97 -12.39
C ARG A 163 52.33 11.32 -11.70
N PRO A 164 52.39 12.45 -12.44
CA PRO A 164 52.06 13.77 -11.91
C PRO A 164 50.58 13.87 -11.52
#